data_AF-A0A3B8NY69-F1
#
_entry.id   AF-A0A3B8NY69-F1
#
_cell.length_a   1.000
_cell.length_b   1.000
_cell.length_c   1.000
_cell.angle_alpha   90.00
_cell.angle_beta   90.00
_cell.angle_gamma   90.00
#
_symmetry.space_group_name_H-M   'P 1'
#
loop_
_entity.id
_entity.type
_entity.pdbx_description
1 polymer ?
#
loop_
_entity_poly.entity_id
_entity_poly.type
_entity_poly.pdbx_seq_one_letter_code
_entity_poly.pdbx_strand_id
1 'polypeptide(L)'
;MKKVLAMILCLTLVLTAASVMAFGADDVTVLGATVEDPGEDGQGTPSFMHDGDFGNAYVYGWNGLEVVRGAVIELEKASTLHDCYVTWGHPSWSTYDMSAVDYTISVSEDGEEYTEVYKATGVEGRGKGKQRTDIVVFDAPLENVKFVKLTVTKAAGNYLAISEVRFNQENTSATTSSEETSSAAASFEETSSVEETSSEAAASEATSSAAASSVTTSSEAVSSVAESSAAATDNEPKSMTWLWIVLAAVVVVVVVVIVLTSKKKK
;
A
#
# COMPACT_ATOMS: atom_id res chain seq x y z
N MET A 1 -13.17 -21.36 44.86
CA MET A 1 -13.67 -20.03 44.43
C MET A 1 -12.56 -19.03 44.11
N LYS A 2 -11.52 -18.85 44.96
CA LYS A 2 -10.41 -17.90 44.72
C LYS A 2 -9.65 -18.09 43.40
N LYS A 3 -9.38 -19.34 42.98
CA LYS A 3 -8.67 -19.65 41.72
C LYS A 3 -9.48 -19.33 40.45
N VAL A 4 -10.81 -19.43 40.52
CA VAL A 4 -11.70 -19.12 39.38
C VAL A 4 -11.82 -17.61 39.19
N LEU A 5 -11.80 -16.84 40.28
CA LEU A 5 -11.83 -15.38 40.23
C LEU A 5 -10.55 -14.80 39.60
N ALA A 6 -9.38 -15.36 39.94
CA ALA A 6 -8.10 -14.94 39.36
C ALA A 6 -8.00 -15.23 37.85
N MET A 7 -8.55 -16.36 37.39
CA MET A 7 -8.55 -16.73 35.98
C MET A 7 -9.51 -15.85 35.15
N ILE A 8 -10.67 -15.49 35.71
CA ILE A 8 -11.60 -14.53 35.08
C ILE A 8 -10.95 -13.14 35.02
N LEU A 9 -10.26 -12.70 36.08
CA LEU A 9 -9.54 -11.42 36.09
C LEU A 9 -8.44 -11.37 35.01
N CYS A 10 -7.60 -12.40 34.89
CA CYS A 10 -6.60 -12.50 33.82
C CYS A 10 -7.22 -12.53 32.42
N LEU A 11 -8.34 -13.26 32.24
CA LEU A 11 -9.02 -13.33 30.95
C LEU A 11 -9.65 -11.97 30.59
N THR A 12 -10.24 -11.25 31.54
CA THR A 12 -10.73 -9.88 31.30
C THR A 12 -9.60 -8.91 31.02
N LEU A 13 -8.45 -9.03 31.67
CA LEU A 13 -7.30 -8.15 31.45
C LEU A 13 -6.67 -8.38 30.06
N VAL A 14 -6.65 -9.63 29.60
CA VAL A 14 -6.25 -10.00 28.23
C VAL A 14 -7.29 -9.57 27.20
N LEU A 15 -8.60 -9.67 27.50
CA LEU A 15 -9.65 -9.20 26.58
C LEU A 15 -9.71 -7.67 26.49
N THR A 16 -9.48 -6.93 27.58
CA THR A 16 -9.46 -5.46 27.54
C THR A 16 -8.21 -4.90 26.87
N ALA A 17 -7.09 -5.63 26.89
CA ALA A 17 -5.89 -5.26 26.14
C ALA A 17 -6.02 -5.47 24.62
N ALA A 18 -6.99 -6.29 24.18
CA ALA A 18 -7.20 -6.61 22.77
C ALA A 18 -8.27 -5.74 22.07
N SER A 19 -8.94 -4.83 22.79
CA SER A 19 -10.17 -4.17 22.30
C SER A 19 -10.10 -2.65 22.12
N VAL A 20 -8.91 -2.03 22.07
CA VAL A 20 -8.79 -0.59 21.84
C VAL A 20 -7.64 -0.29 20.88
N MET A 21 -7.84 -0.51 19.59
CA MET A 21 -7.07 0.10 18.49
C MET A 21 -7.99 0.25 17.25
N ALA A 22 -9.21 0.72 17.48
CA ALA A 22 -10.10 1.19 16.40
C ALA A 22 -10.31 2.70 16.59
N PHE A 23 -9.22 3.44 16.83
CA PHE A 23 -9.23 4.88 16.65
C PHE A 23 -8.99 5.12 15.17
N GLY A 24 -9.92 5.83 14.52
CA GLY A 24 -9.85 6.12 13.09
C GLY A 24 -8.54 6.81 12.80
N ALA A 25 -7.62 6.10 12.17
CA ALA A 25 -6.38 6.68 11.71
C ALA A 25 -6.74 7.70 10.60
N ASP A 26 -6.07 8.85 10.60
CA ASP A 26 -6.28 9.82 9.54
C ASP A 26 -5.52 9.33 8.30
N ASP A 27 -6.17 9.32 7.14
CA ASP A 27 -5.52 8.99 5.87
C ASP A 27 -4.46 10.06 5.54
N VAL A 28 -3.28 9.61 5.11
CA VAL A 28 -2.20 10.50 4.66
C VAL A 28 -2.41 10.85 3.18
N THR A 29 -2.38 12.13 2.86
CA THR A 29 -2.50 12.60 1.47
C THR A 29 -1.29 12.19 0.63
N VAL A 30 -1.53 11.49 -0.48
CA VAL A 30 -0.54 11.20 -1.52
C VAL A 30 -0.51 12.36 -2.52
N LEU A 31 0.67 12.88 -2.82
CA LEU A 31 0.88 13.93 -3.83
C LEU A 31 0.93 13.35 -5.24
N GLY A 32 1.58 12.19 -5.39
CA GLY A 32 1.73 11.55 -6.68
C GLY A 32 2.42 10.20 -6.63
N ALA A 33 2.47 9.53 -7.78
CA ALA A 33 3.17 8.27 -7.97
C ALA A 33 4.04 8.35 -9.22
N THR A 34 5.28 7.88 -9.11
CA THR A 34 6.22 7.73 -10.22
C THR A 34 6.54 6.27 -10.42
N VAL A 35 6.28 5.75 -11.61
CA VAL A 35 6.50 4.34 -11.94
C VAL A 35 7.99 4.05 -12.13
N GLU A 36 8.48 2.99 -11.49
CA GLU A 36 9.80 2.44 -11.73
C GLU A 36 9.78 1.54 -12.97
N ASP A 37 10.62 1.87 -13.96
CA ASP A 37 10.74 1.18 -15.26
C ASP A 37 9.38 0.91 -15.94
N PRO A 38 8.69 1.97 -16.44
CA PRO A 38 7.34 1.83 -16.98
C PRO A 38 7.25 0.91 -18.21
N GLY A 39 8.38 0.60 -18.85
CA GLY A 39 8.40 -0.14 -20.11
C GLY A 39 7.52 0.49 -21.18
N GLU A 40 7.25 -0.25 -22.25
CA GLU A 40 6.19 0.07 -23.22
C GLU A 40 4.88 -0.68 -22.91
N ASP A 41 4.88 -1.51 -21.87
CA ASP A 41 3.81 -2.43 -21.49
C ASP A 41 2.93 -1.91 -20.34
N GLY A 42 3.21 -0.71 -19.83
CA GLY A 42 2.39 0.00 -18.86
C GLY A 42 1.03 0.44 -19.43
N GLN A 43 -0.04 0.25 -18.65
CA GLN A 43 -1.39 0.73 -18.98
C GLN A 43 -2.01 1.45 -17.78
N GLY A 44 -2.80 2.50 -18.06
CA GLY A 44 -3.36 3.40 -17.05
C GLY A 44 -2.44 4.58 -16.76
N THR A 45 -2.82 5.41 -15.79
CA THR A 45 -2.01 6.53 -15.31
C THR A 45 -1.53 6.25 -13.88
N PRO A 46 -0.32 6.69 -13.48
CA PRO A 46 0.17 6.47 -12.12
C PRO A 46 -0.76 7.04 -11.03
N SER A 47 -1.57 8.05 -11.36
CA SER A 47 -2.60 8.61 -10.49
C SER A 47 -3.64 7.58 -10.02
N PHE A 48 -3.89 6.53 -10.80
CA PHE A 48 -4.82 5.46 -10.43
C PHE A 48 -4.35 4.65 -9.23
N MET A 49 -3.08 4.76 -8.80
CA MET A 49 -2.62 4.06 -7.60
C MET A 49 -3.05 4.75 -6.29
N HIS A 50 -3.69 5.92 -6.34
CA HIS A 50 -4.04 6.70 -5.15
C HIS A 50 -5.25 7.63 -5.39
N ASP A 51 -6.17 7.24 -6.28
CA ASP A 51 -7.35 8.04 -6.61
C ASP A 51 -8.57 7.69 -5.74
N GLY A 52 -8.45 6.68 -4.87
CA GLY A 52 -9.54 6.18 -4.04
C GLY A 52 -10.56 5.33 -4.78
N ASP A 53 -10.37 5.08 -6.07
CA ASP A 53 -11.21 4.23 -6.92
C ASP A 53 -10.51 2.91 -7.24
N PHE A 54 -10.83 1.90 -6.43
CA PHE A 54 -10.37 0.52 -6.61
C PHE A 54 -10.81 -0.10 -7.95
N GLY A 55 -11.69 0.54 -8.72
CA GLY A 55 -12.02 0.16 -10.09
C GLY A 55 -10.89 0.42 -11.09
N ASN A 56 -10.01 1.38 -10.80
CA ASN A 56 -8.86 1.74 -11.61
C ASN A 56 -7.59 1.01 -11.15
N ALA A 57 -6.59 0.96 -12.01
CA ALA A 57 -5.27 0.46 -11.67
C ALA A 57 -4.24 0.94 -12.68
N TYR A 58 -2.99 1.05 -12.23
CA TYR A 58 -1.86 1.02 -13.14
C TYR A 58 -1.40 -0.44 -13.33
N VAL A 59 -1.27 -0.87 -14.58
CA VAL A 59 -1.00 -2.26 -14.96
C VAL A 59 0.32 -2.36 -15.70
N TYR A 60 1.14 -3.34 -15.35
CA TYR A 60 2.35 -3.71 -16.07
C TYR A 60 2.16 -5.05 -16.77
N GLY A 61 2.77 -5.20 -17.94
CA GLY A 61 3.11 -6.52 -18.45
C GLY A 61 4.16 -7.18 -17.55
N TRP A 62 4.06 -8.50 -17.41
CA TRP A 62 5.00 -9.30 -16.63
C TRP A 62 5.52 -10.46 -17.47
N ASN A 63 6.53 -10.17 -18.28
CA ASN A 63 7.13 -11.12 -19.22
C ASN A 63 8.58 -11.42 -18.85
N GLY A 64 8.80 -12.21 -17.81
CA GLY A 64 10.14 -12.66 -17.44
C GLY A 64 10.30 -12.96 -15.94
N LEU A 65 11.34 -13.70 -15.60
CA LEU A 65 11.69 -14.05 -14.22
C LEU A 65 12.55 -13.00 -13.53
N GLU A 66 13.18 -12.11 -14.29
CA GLU A 66 14.10 -11.06 -13.79
C GLU A 66 13.48 -9.66 -13.87
N VAL A 67 12.18 -9.58 -14.15
CA VAL A 67 11.45 -8.32 -14.24
C VAL A 67 11.27 -7.72 -12.84
N VAL A 68 11.63 -6.45 -12.69
CA VAL A 68 11.34 -5.66 -11.50
C VAL A 68 10.42 -4.51 -11.92
N ARG A 69 9.32 -4.32 -11.20
CA ARG A 69 8.37 -3.22 -11.39
C ARG A 69 8.02 -2.61 -10.06
N GLY A 70 7.48 -1.40 -10.09
CA GLY A 70 7.16 -0.73 -8.86
C GLY A 70 6.76 0.71 -9.08
N ALA A 71 6.57 1.41 -7.97
CA ALA A 71 6.36 2.83 -7.98
C ALA A 71 6.96 3.46 -6.73
N VAL A 72 7.40 4.71 -6.89
CA VAL A 72 7.68 5.63 -5.80
C VAL A 72 6.45 6.49 -5.60
N ILE A 73 5.85 6.41 -4.42
CA ILE A 73 4.73 7.22 -3.98
C ILE A 73 5.29 8.40 -3.18
N GLU A 74 4.95 9.62 -3.59
CA GLU A 74 5.30 10.84 -2.87
C GLU A 74 4.10 11.28 -2.03
N LEU A 75 4.31 11.51 -0.74
CA LEU A 75 3.31 12.04 0.18
C LEU A 75 3.27 13.57 0.07
N GLU A 76 2.15 14.22 0.34
CA GLU A 76 2.05 15.70 0.28
C GLU A 76 3.08 16.38 1.19
N LYS A 77 3.24 15.84 2.40
CA LYS A 77 4.20 16.29 3.42
C LYS A 77 4.87 15.09 4.07
N ALA A 78 6.06 15.30 4.63
CA ALA A 78 6.69 14.31 5.49
C ALA A 78 5.75 13.96 6.66
N SER A 79 5.50 12.68 6.89
CA SER A 79 4.48 12.18 7.81
C SER A 79 4.99 11.00 8.63
N THR A 80 4.34 10.73 9.77
CA THR A 80 4.59 9.51 10.56
C THR A 80 3.59 8.43 10.15
N LEU A 81 4.06 7.29 9.67
CA LEU A 81 3.21 6.22 9.14
C LEU A 81 3.08 5.05 10.12
N HIS A 82 1.88 4.50 10.25
CA HIS A 82 1.62 3.33 11.12
C HIS A 82 1.27 2.09 10.32
N ASP A 83 0.50 2.25 9.25
CA ASP A 83 0.13 1.18 8.36
C ASP A 83 0.13 1.64 6.90
N CYS A 84 0.18 0.64 6.02
CA CYS A 84 0.11 0.78 4.58
C CYS A 84 -0.87 -0.25 4.02
N TYR A 85 -1.72 0.17 3.11
CA TYR A 85 -2.66 -0.68 2.38
C TYR A 85 -2.22 -0.70 0.93
N VAL A 86 -1.92 -1.89 0.40
CA VAL A 86 -1.61 -2.05 -1.03
C VAL A 86 -2.65 -2.97 -1.63
N THR A 87 -3.45 -2.44 -2.56
CA THR A 87 -4.45 -3.20 -3.30
C THR A 87 -3.91 -3.58 -4.66
N TRP A 88 -3.87 -4.87 -4.90
CA TRP A 88 -3.45 -5.49 -6.14
C TRP A 88 -4.65 -5.95 -6.96
N GLY A 89 -4.48 -6.00 -8.28
CA GLY A 89 -5.48 -6.50 -9.21
C GLY A 89 -6.21 -5.39 -9.98
N HIS A 90 -7.14 -5.79 -10.84
CA HIS A 90 -8.06 -4.87 -11.51
C HIS A 90 -9.31 -5.67 -11.87
N PRO A 91 -10.50 -5.29 -11.36
CA PRO A 91 -11.71 -6.11 -11.52
C PRO A 91 -12.15 -6.30 -12.97
N SER A 92 -11.82 -5.35 -13.87
CA SER A 92 -12.18 -5.42 -15.30
C SER A 92 -11.32 -6.39 -16.11
N TRP A 93 -10.21 -6.88 -15.55
CA TRP A 93 -9.27 -7.80 -16.21
C TRP A 93 -9.47 -9.23 -15.71
N SER A 94 -10.67 -9.76 -15.95
CA SER A 94 -11.17 -10.97 -15.28
C SER A 94 -10.41 -12.26 -15.58
N THR A 95 -9.53 -12.28 -16.57
CA THR A 95 -8.80 -13.46 -17.05
C THR A 95 -7.42 -13.64 -16.42
N TYR A 96 -6.92 -12.64 -15.70
CA TYR A 96 -5.57 -12.61 -15.16
C TYR A 96 -5.59 -12.48 -13.63
N ASP A 97 -4.66 -13.17 -12.97
CA ASP A 97 -4.29 -12.85 -11.60
C ASP A 97 -3.12 -11.87 -11.68
N MET A 98 -3.34 -10.66 -11.16
CA MET A 98 -2.41 -9.55 -11.27
C MET A 98 -1.85 -9.14 -9.91
N SER A 99 -1.92 -10.05 -8.93
CA SER A 99 -1.42 -9.84 -7.58
C SER A 99 0.10 -9.93 -7.54
N ALA A 100 0.76 -9.08 -6.73
CA ALA A 100 2.17 -9.28 -6.40
C ALA A 100 2.36 -10.54 -5.54
N VAL A 101 3.44 -11.27 -5.75
CA VAL A 101 3.81 -12.49 -4.99
C VAL A 101 5.01 -12.20 -4.10
N ASP A 102 6.03 -11.54 -4.67
CA ASP A 102 7.24 -11.09 -3.98
C ASP A 102 7.37 -9.59 -4.16
N TYR A 103 7.41 -8.84 -3.06
CA TYR A 103 7.55 -7.39 -3.08
C TYR A 103 8.14 -6.86 -1.78
N THR A 104 8.68 -5.64 -1.84
CA THR A 104 9.19 -4.89 -0.70
C THR A 104 8.54 -3.51 -0.63
N ILE A 105 8.48 -2.96 0.57
CA ILE A 105 8.15 -1.56 0.82
C ILE A 105 9.36 -0.95 1.50
N SER A 106 9.85 0.15 0.94
CA SER A 106 10.93 0.95 1.50
C SER A 106 10.49 2.40 1.65
N VAL A 107 11.03 3.12 2.63
CA VAL A 107 10.68 4.52 2.88
C VAL A 107 11.91 5.42 2.81
N SER A 108 11.68 6.70 2.53
CA SER A 108 12.71 7.73 2.43
C SER A 108 12.15 9.10 2.82
N GLU A 109 13.02 9.96 3.35
CA GLU A 109 12.74 11.38 3.62
C GLU A 109 13.06 12.26 2.40
N ASP A 110 14.11 11.90 1.64
CA ASP A 110 14.69 12.73 0.57
C ASP A 110 14.42 12.20 -0.84
N GLY A 111 14.00 10.95 -0.97
CA GLY A 111 13.75 10.29 -2.24
C GLY A 111 15.01 9.71 -2.90
N GLU A 112 16.16 9.76 -2.23
CA GLU A 112 17.45 9.26 -2.71
C GLU A 112 17.82 7.97 -1.96
N GLU A 113 17.84 8.01 -0.63
CA GLU A 113 18.18 6.86 0.22
C GLU A 113 16.92 6.19 0.75
N TYR A 114 16.77 4.89 0.46
CA TYR A 114 15.60 4.11 0.86
C TYR A 114 15.97 3.04 1.88
N THR A 115 15.18 2.95 2.96
CA THR A 115 15.27 1.90 3.96
C THR A 115 14.12 0.91 3.78
N GLU A 116 14.43 -0.37 3.60
CA GLU A 116 13.41 -1.45 3.55
C GLU A 116 12.74 -1.59 4.92
N VAL A 117 11.41 -1.49 4.94
CA VAL A 117 10.59 -1.59 6.17
C VAL A 117 9.66 -2.80 6.15
N TYR A 118 9.44 -3.39 4.96
CA TYR A 118 8.62 -4.57 4.82
C TYR A 118 9.03 -5.41 3.61
N LYS A 119 8.90 -6.73 3.74
CA LYS A 119 9.16 -7.69 2.69
C LYS A 119 8.14 -8.83 2.70
N ALA A 120 7.53 -9.04 1.55
CA ALA A 120 6.65 -10.15 1.25
C ALA A 120 7.36 -11.12 0.29
N THR A 121 7.21 -12.42 0.53
CA THR A 121 7.76 -13.47 -0.35
C THR A 121 6.80 -14.66 -0.36
N GLY A 122 6.49 -15.15 -1.55
CA GLY A 122 5.63 -16.30 -1.76
C GLY A 122 4.17 -16.06 -1.40
N VAL A 123 3.69 -14.81 -1.43
CA VAL A 123 2.30 -14.51 -1.11
C VAL A 123 1.41 -15.06 -2.22
N GLU A 124 0.44 -15.88 -1.84
CA GLU A 124 -0.49 -16.48 -2.79
C GLU A 124 -1.30 -15.40 -3.53
N GLY A 125 -1.42 -15.55 -4.85
CA GLY A 125 -2.32 -14.73 -5.66
C GLY A 125 -3.79 -14.97 -5.27
N ARG A 126 -4.68 -14.03 -5.62
CA ARG A 126 -6.10 -14.15 -5.27
C ARG A 126 -6.94 -14.91 -6.31
N GLY A 127 -6.34 -15.21 -7.46
CA GLY A 127 -7.00 -15.77 -8.62
C GLY A 127 -7.47 -14.72 -9.62
N LYS A 128 -7.92 -15.21 -10.79
CA LYS A 128 -8.25 -14.38 -11.96
C LYS A 128 -9.38 -13.39 -11.67
N GLY A 129 -9.17 -12.12 -12.05
CA GLY A 129 -10.19 -11.07 -11.90
C GLY A 129 -10.52 -10.68 -10.47
N LYS A 130 -9.68 -11.07 -9.51
CA LYS A 130 -9.85 -10.72 -8.10
C LYS A 130 -8.85 -9.65 -7.70
N GLN A 131 -9.23 -8.88 -6.70
CA GLN A 131 -8.33 -7.98 -6.00
C GLN A 131 -7.91 -8.55 -4.66
N ARG A 132 -6.70 -8.20 -4.25
CA ARG A 132 -6.13 -8.53 -2.95
C ARG A 132 -5.64 -7.24 -2.31
N THR A 133 -6.10 -6.93 -1.11
CA THR A 133 -5.53 -5.84 -0.32
C THR A 133 -4.65 -6.44 0.75
N ASP A 134 -3.37 -6.10 0.71
CA ASP A 134 -2.42 -6.42 1.76
C ASP A 134 -2.39 -5.23 2.73
N ILE A 135 -2.48 -5.52 4.02
CA ILE A 135 -2.37 -4.53 5.11
C ILE A 135 -1.06 -4.78 5.80
N VAL A 136 -0.16 -3.81 5.75
CA VAL A 136 1.15 -3.84 6.39
C VAL A 136 1.09 -2.92 7.60
N VAL A 137 1.14 -3.50 8.79
CA VAL A 137 1.26 -2.74 10.05
C VAL A 137 2.74 -2.74 10.43
N PHE A 138 3.32 -1.57 10.65
CA PHE A 138 4.73 -1.46 11.02
C PHE A 138 4.92 -1.77 12.51
N ASP A 139 6.03 -2.43 12.86
CA ASP A 139 6.35 -2.79 14.25
C ASP A 139 6.53 -1.55 15.14
N ALA A 140 6.97 -0.44 14.55
CA ALA A 140 7.03 0.88 15.15
C ALA A 140 6.61 1.93 14.11
N PRO A 141 6.09 3.10 14.53
CA PRO A 141 5.78 4.18 13.60
C PRO A 141 7.01 4.62 12.81
N LEU A 142 6.84 4.81 11.51
CA LEU A 142 7.89 5.28 10.61
C LEU A 142 7.86 6.81 10.56
N GLU A 143 8.82 7.46 11.19
CA GLU A 143 8.88 8.93 11.27
C GLU A 143 9.46 9.58 9.99
N ASN A 144 9.07 10.83 9.73
CA ASN A 144 9.60 11.69 8.66
C ASN A 144 9.58 11.06 7.25
N VAL A 145 8.58 10.23 6.94
CA VAL A 145 8.46 9.61 5.62
C VAL A 145 7.87 10.60 4.63
N LYS A 146 8.54 10.86 3.52
CA LYS A 146 8.04 11.67 2.39
C LYS A 146 7.84 10.83 1.12
N PHE A 147 8.65 9.79 0.94
CA PHE A 147 8.59 8.89 -0.20
C PHE A 147 8.45 7.44 0.25
N VAL A 148 7.58 6.69 -0.41
CA VAL A 148 7.40 5.25 -0.20
C VAL A 148 7.63 4.54 -1.52
N LYS A 149 8.63 3.66 -1.57
CA LYS A 149 8.94 2.84 -2.72
C LYS A 149 8.34 1.45 -2.56
N LEU A 150 7.53 1.06 -3.53
CA LEU A 150 7.00 -0.29 -3.68
C LEU A 150 7.78 -0.97 -4.80
N THR A 151 8.50 -2.05 -4.49
CA THR A 151 9.26 -2.82 -5.48
C THR A 151 8.73 -4.24 -5.53
N VAL A 152 8.25 -4.66 -6.69
CA VAL A 152 7.73 -6.00 -6.98
C VAL A 152 8.75 -6.75 -7.83
N THR A 153 9.10 -7.96 -7.40
CA THR A 153 10.05 -8.84 -8.10
C THR A 153 9.39 -10.11 -8.62
N LYS A 154 8.12 -10.34 -8.29
CA LYS A 154 7.33 -11.46 -8.82
C LYS A 154 5.84 -11.14 -8.80
N ALA A 155 5.16 -11.40 -9.92
CA ALA A 155 3.69 -11.37 -10.03
C ALA A 155 3.11 -12.80 -10.08
N ALA A 156 1.82 -12.93 -9.76
CA ALA A 156 1.11 -14.21 -9.78
C ALA A 156 0.80 -14.72 -11.20
N GLY A 157 0.78 -13.80 -12.17
CA GLY A 157 0.53 -14.10 -13.58
C GLY A 157 1.39 -13.25 -14.51
N ASN A 158 0.95 -13.11 -15.76
CA ASN A 158 1.67 -12.37 -16.81
C ASN A 158 1.45 -10.84 -16.74
N TYR A 159 0.81 -10.36 -15.69
CA TYR A 159 0.50 -8.96 -15.48
C TYR A 159 0.59 -8.66 -13.98
N LEU A 160 0.92 -7.42 -13.65
CA LEU A 160 0.88 -6.86 -12.30
C LEU A 160 -0.03 -5.64 -12.33
N ALA A 161 -0.93 -5.51 -11.36
CA ALA A 161 -1.81 -4.34 -11.26
C ALA A 161 -1.76 -3.78 -9.84
N ILE A 162 -1.49 -2.49 -9.72
CA ILE A 162 -1.56 -1.72 -8.48
C ILE A 162 -2.81 -0.85 -8.57
N SER A 163 -3.85 -1.22 -7.84
CA SER A 163 -5.13 -0.50 -7.85
C SER A 163 -5.14 0.68 -6.90
N GLU A 164 -4.52 0.54 -5.73
CA GLU A 164 -4.61 1.57 -4.70
C GLU A 164 -3.51 1.37 -3.65
N VAL A 165 -2.88 2.45 -3.23
CA VAL A 165 -1.91 2.52 -2.16
C VAL A 165 -2.34 3.62 -1.20
N ARG A 166 -2.57 3.25 0.06
CA ARG A 166 -2.99 4.19 1.12
C ARG A 166 -2.12 4.02 2.35
N PHE A 167 -1.99 5.10 3.10
CA PHE A 167 -1.24 5.12 4.35
C PHE A 167 -2.05 5.84 5.41
N ASN A 168 -1.94 5.38 6.66
CA ASN A 168 -2.54 6.12 7.77
C ASN A 168 -1.47 6.59 8.76
N GLN A 169 -1.80 7.69 9.41
CA GLN A 169 -1.09 8.22 10.58
C GLN A 169 -1.95 7.97 11.84
N GLU A 170 -1.33 7.74 13.01
CA GLU A 170 -2.07 7.62 14.26
C GLU A 170 -2.79 8.94 14.56
N ASN A 171 -4.06 8.82 14.96
CA ASN A 171 -4.86 9.97 15.28
C ASN A 171 -4.54 10.42 16.71
N THR A 172 -3.58 11.34 16.87
CA THR A 172 -3.29 11.98 18.16
C THR A 172 -4.35 13.02 18.53
N SER A 173 -5.62 12.72 18.32
CA SER A 173 -6.74 13.54 18.79
C SER A 173 -7.10 13.17 20.23
N ALA A 174 -6.16 13.39 21.15
CA ALA A 174 -6.42 13.42 22.59
C ALA A 174 -6.43 14.87 23.08
N THR A 175 -7.62 15.46 23.08
CA THR A 175 -8.11 16.46 24.05
C THR A 175 -7.11 17.50 24.56
N THR A 176 -6.92 18.59 23.81
CA THR A 176 -6.64 19.89 24.42
C THR A 176 -7.98 20.54 24.73
N SER A 177 -8.54 20.20 25.89
CA SER A 177 -9.68 20.94 26.46
C SER A 177 -9.22 22.37 26.75
N SER A 178 -9.87 23.30 26.07
CA SER A 178 -9.87 24.74 26.22
C SER A 178 -9.69 25.25 27.66
N GLU A 179 -8.60 25.98 27.92
CA GLU A 179 -8.64 27.15 28.78
C GLU A 179 -8.60 28.39 27.89
N GLU A 180 -9.79 28.90 27.58
CA GLU A 180 -9.94 30.30 27.20
C GLU A 180 -9.55 31.16 28.40
N THR A 181 -8.51 31.96 28.26
CA THR A 181 -8.40 33.21 29.02
C THR A 181 -8.19 34.34 28.04
N SER A 182 -9.27 35.11 27.89
CA SER A 182 -9.35 36.40 27.24
C SER A 182 -8.29 37.38 27.73
N SER A 183 -7.65 38.11 26.81
CA SER A 183 -7.17 39.51 26.97
C SER A 183 -6.68 39.98 25.59
N ALA A 184 -7.51 40.69 24.81
CA ALA A 184 -7.66 42.15 24.80
C ALA A 184 -6.48 42.91 24.13
N ALA A 185 -6.72 43.29 22.88
CA ALA A 185 -6.46 44.58 22.21
C ALA A 185 -5.12 45.34 22.38
N ALA A 186 -4.45 45.57 21.23
CA ALA A 186 -3.95 46.88 20.76
C ALA A 186 -3.49 46.69 19.30
N SER A 187 -4.19 47.21 18.28
CA SER A 187 -4.04 48.56 17.73
C SER A 187 -2.59 48.92 17.39
N PHE A 188 -2.25 49.01 16.10
CA PHE A 188 -1.57 50.17 15.50
C PHE A 188 -1.65 50.11 13.97
N GLU A 189 -1.99 51.27 13.40
CA GLU A 189 -2.16 51.59 11.99
C GLU A 189 -0.83 51.91 11.28
N GLU A 190 -0.93 51.87 9.95
CA GLU A 190 -0.22 52.67 8.92
C GLU A 190 1.31 52.58 8.74
N THR A 191 1.74 52.29 7.50
CA THR A 191 2.33 53.25 6.53
C THR A 191 2.85 52.46 5.29
N SER A 192 2.38 52.76 4.06
CA SER A 192 3.02 53.65 3.05
C SER A 192 4.45 53.20 2.68
N SER A 193 4.74 52.62 1.51
CA SER A 193 4.74 53.16 0.13
C SER A 193 6.18 53.03 -0.44
N VAL A 194 6.28 53.02 -1.77
CA VAL A 194 7.42 53.44 -2.62
C VAL A 194 8.23 52.34 -3.36
N GLU A 195 7.92 52.28 -4.67
CA GLU A 195 8.78 52.27 -5.90
C GLU A 195 9.79 51.14 -6.16
N GLU A 196 9.61 50.42 -7.28
CA GLU A 196 10.30 50.57 -8.58
C GLU A 196 11.81 50.41 -8.53
N THR A 197 12.35 49.40 -9.23
CA THR A 197 13.56 49.57 -10.04
C THR A 197 13.60 48.54 -11.17
N SER A 198 13.53 49.10 -12.37
CA SER A 198 13.87 48.54 -13.67
C SER A 198 15.29 47.96 -13.72
N SER A 199 15.50 46.88 -14.49
CA SER A 199 16.73 46.70 -15.28
C SER A 199 16.48 45.76 -16.46
N GLU A 200 17.05 46.20 -17.56
CA GLU A 200 16.87 45.84 -18.95
C GLU A 200 18.06 44.97 -19.44
N ALA A 201 17.89 44.37 -20.63
CA ALA A 201 18.90 43.75 -21.51
C ALA A 201 19.44 42.35 -21.08
N ALA A 202 19.78 41.42 -21.98
CA ALA A 202 20.23 41.57 -23.36
C ALA A 202 19.89 40.33 -24.21
N ALA A 203 19.81 40.58 -25.51
CA ALA A 203 19.70 39.63 -26.61
C ALA A 203 20.98 38.78 -26.82
N SER A 204 20.80 37.60 -27.41
CA SER A 204 21.70 36.87 -28.35
C SER A 204 20.94 35.59 -28.76
N GLU A 205 20.33 35.50 -29.94
CA GLU A 205 20.88 35.11 -31.26
C GLU A 205 21.50 33.69 -31.36
N ALA A 206 21.05 33.02 -32.43
CA ALA A 206 21.69 31.94 -33.19
C ALA A 206 21.59 30.52 -32.56
N THR A 207 21.38 29.40 -33.29
CA THR A 207 21.58 29.07 -34.71
C THR A 207 20.79 27.80 -35.04
N SER A 208 20.36 27.68 -36.30
CA SER A 208 20.06 26.45 -37.08
C SER A 208 20.79 25.18 -36.61
N SER A 209 20.26 23.96 -36.75
CA SER A 209 20.14 23.27 -38.05
C SER A 209 19.48 21.91 -37.88
N ALA A 210 18.80 21.49 -38.94
CA ALA A 210 18.23 20.18 -39.16
C ALA A 210 19.25 19.04 -39.20
N ALA A 211 18.79 17.83 -38.86
CA ALA A 211 19.13 16.61 -39.60
C ALA A 211 18.07 15.53 -39.33
N ALA A 212 17.22 15.32 -40.32
CA ALA A 212 16.50 14.06 -40.49
C ALA A 212 17.53 12.98 -40.87
N SER A 213 17.46 11.81 -40.24
CA SER A 213 18.09 10.61 -40.81
C SER A 213 17.28 9.38 -40.44
N SER A 214 16.56 8.91 -41.45
CA SER A 214 15.87 7.62 -41.53
C SER A 214 16.88 6.48 -41.60
N VAL A 215 16.75 5.49 -40.72
CA VAL A 215 17.33 4.16 -40.94
C VAL A 215 16.20 3.15 -40.95
N THR A 216 15.91 2.72 -42.18
CA THR A 216 15.07 1.58 -42.52
C THR A 216 15.95 0.34 -42.50
N THR A 217 15.66 -0.62 -41.62
CA THR A 217 16.22 -1.97 -41.75
C THR A 217 15.11 -2.99 -41.53
N SER A 218 14.55 -3.47 -42.64
CA SER A 218 13.85 -4.75 -42.71
C SER A 218 14.89 -5.87 -42.75
N SER A 219 14.64 -6.97 -42.04
CA SER A 219 14.39 -8.31 -42.62
C SER A 219 14.57 -9.43 -41.60
N GLU A 220 13.59 -10.34 -41.61
CA GLU A 220 13.70 -11.79 -41.35
C GLU A 220 13.92 -12.31 -39.92
N ALA A 221 12.85 -12.85 -39.34
CA ALA A 221 12.93 -14.05 -38.50
C ALA A 221 11.66 -14.91 -38.62
N VAL A 222 11.79 -15.93 -39.47
CA VAL A 222 11.35 -17.34 -39.39
C VAL A 222 10.08 -17.73 -38.60
N SER A 223 9.25 -18.47 -39.33
CA SER A 223 8.04 -19.20 -39.00
C SER A 223 8.20 -20.32 -37.95
N SER A 224 7.21 -20.40 -37.05
CA SER A 224 6.48 -21.60 -36.56
C SER A 224 7.24 -22.83 -36.02
N VAL A 225 6.87 -23.30 -34.83
CA VAL A 225 5.94 -24.44 -34.60
C VAL A 225 5.96 -24.79 -33.11
N ALA A 226 4.77 -24.95 -32.54
CA ALA A 226 4.49 -25.37 -31.19
C ALA A 226 4.71 -26.88 -30.99
N GLU A 227 5.19 -27.28 -29.82
CA GLU A 227 4.87 -28.60 -29.26
C GLU A 227 4.55 -28.47 -27.77
N SER A 228 3.31 -28.82 -27.44
CA SER A 228 2.77 -28.88 -26.09
C SER A 228 3.16 -30.18 -25.43
N SER A 229 3.49 -30.16 -24.14
CA SER A 229 3.25 -31.31 -23.26
C SER A 229 3.07 -30.81 -21.82
N ALA A 230 1.82 -30.63 -21.42
CA ALA A 230 1.45 -30.44 -20.03
C ALA A 230 1.36 -31.81 -19.35
N ALA A 231 2.20 -32.05 -18.35
CA ALA A 231 1.98 -33.07 -17.35
C ALA A 231 1.22 -32.42 -16.19
N ALA A 232 -0.07 -32.76 -16.05
CA ALA A 232 -0.86 -32.42 -14.89
C ALA A 232 -0.44 -33.33 -13.73
N THR A 233 0.16 -32.76 -12.69
CA THR A 233 0.19 -33.37 -11.36
C THR A 233 -0.73 -32.59 -10.44
N ASP A 234 -1.88 -33.19 -10.23
CA ASP A 234 -2.92 -32.84 -9.29
C ASP A 234 -2.36 -32.93 -7.86
N ASN A 235 -2.13 -31.78 -7.23
CA ASN A 235 -1.81 -31.68 -5.80
C ASN A 235 -2.70 -30.60 -5.20
N GLU A 236 -3.88 -31.02 -4.79
CA GLU A 236 -4.85 -30.26 -4.01
C GLU A 236 -4.29 -29.99 -2.59
N PRO A 237 -4.04 -28.74 -2.17
CA PRO A 237 -3.63 -28.47 -0.80
C PRO A 237 -4.86 -28.49 0.13
N LYS A 238 -5.08 -29.64 0.77
CA LYS A 238 -5.87 -29.74 2.00
C LYS A 238 -5.16 -29.01 3.14
N SER A 239 -5.37 -27.71 3.32
CA SER A 239 -4.74 -27.05 4.48
C SER A 239 -5.38 -25.75 5.01
N MET A 240 -6.70 -25.54 4.87
CA MET A 240 -7.36 -24.50 5.70
C MET A 240 -8.67 -24.92 6.36
N THR A 241 -9.40 -25.90 5.82
CA THR A 241 -10.66 -26.36 6.42
C THR A 241 -10.47 -26.97 7.82
N TRP A 242 -9.31 -27.57 8.09
CA TRP A 242 -9.00 -28.17 9.38
C TRP A 242 -8.81 -27.12 10.49
N LEU A 243 -8.24 -25.96 10.16
CA LEU A 243 -8.03 -24.88 11.13
C LEU A 243 -9.37 -24.33 11.63
N TRP A 244 -10.33 -24.11 10.72
CA TRP A 244 -11.68 -23.63 11.07
C TRP A 244 -12.47 -24.65 11.89
N ILE A 245 -12.29 -25.95 11.62
CA ILE A 245 -12.92 -27.03 12.40
C ILE A 245 -12.37 -27.06 13.83
N VAL A 246 -11.06 -26.91 14.01
CA VAL A 246 -10.43 -26.85 15.35
C VAL A 246 -10.90 -25.61 16.11
N LEU A 247 -10.99 -24.45 15.43
CA LEU A 247 -11.42 -23.20 16.05
C LEU A 247 -12.88 -23.25 16.50
N ALA A 248 -13.78 -23.82 15.68
CA ALA A 248 -15.18 -24.03 16.05
C ALA A 248 -15.34 -25.00 17.24
N ALA A 249 -14.54 -26.07 17.30
CA ALA A 249 -14.58 -27.03 18.41
C ALA A 249 -14.18 -26.39 19.74
N VAL A 250 -13.15 -25.53 19.74
CA VAL A 250 -12.70 -24.82 20.96
C VAL A 250 -13.77 -23.86 21.47
N VAL A 251 -14.44 -23.12 20.59
CA VAL A 251 -15.53 -22.20 20.97
C VAL A 251 -16.67 -22.95 21.66
N VAL A 252 -17.07 -24.11 21.13
CA VAL A 252 -18.15 -24.93 21.73
C VAL A 252 -17.76 -25.43 23.13
N VAL A 253 -16.52 -25.88 23.32
CA VAL A 253 -16.05 -26.34 24.64
C VAL A 253 -16.08 -25.20 25.66
N VAL A 254 -15.65 -24.00 25.27
CA VAL A 254 -15.67 -22.82 26.15
C VAL A 254 -17.10 -22.47 26.56
N VAL A 255 -18.05 -22.46 25.61
CA VAL A 255 -19.47 -22.18 25.91
C VAL A 255 -20.05 -23.24 26.85
N VAL A 256 -19.77 -24.52 26.63
CA VAL A 256 -20.25 -25.61 27.50
C VAL A 256 -19.68 -25.48 28.92
N VAL A 257 -18.40 -25.14 29.08
CA VAL A 257 -17.80 -24.92 30.40
C VAL A 257 -18.44 -23.73 31.11
N ILE A 258 -18.72 -22.63 30.40
CA ILE A 258 -19.42 -21.47 30.96
C ILE A 258 -20.83 -21.85 31.43
N VAL A 259 -21.59 -22.60 30.63
CA VAL A 259 -22.95 -23.05 30.98
C VAL A 259 -22.95 -24.02 32.17
N LEU A 260 -22.01 -24.97 32.20
CA LEU A 260 -21.91 -25.94 33.31
C LEU A 260 -21.48 -25.30 34.62
N THR A 261 -20.59 -24.30 34.56
CA THR A 261 -20.14 -23.58 35.77
C THR A 261 -21.19 -22.59 36.29
N SER A 262 -22.04 -22.03 35.42
CA SER A 262 -23.14 -21.15 35.82
C SER A 262 -24.37 -21.92 36.36
N LYS A 263 -24.60 -23.18 35.94
CA LYS A 263 -25.66 -24.03 36.53
C LYS A 263 -25.41 -24.50 37.96
N LYS A 264 -24.15 -24.55 38.42
CA LYS A 264 -23.80 -25.02 39.79
C LYS A 264 -23.97 -23.97 40.90
N LYS A 265 -24.45 -22.77 40.58
CA LYS A 265 -24.65 -21.66 41.53
C LYS A 265 -26.12 -21.36 41.86
N LYS A 266 -27.05 -22.29 41.58
CA LYS A 266 -28.39 -22.26 42.16
C LYS A 266 -28.53 -23.35 43.20
#